data_AF-A0A1G1EEB1-F1
#
_entry.id   AF-A0A1G1EEB1-F1
#
_cell.length_a   1.000
_cell.length_b   1.000
_cell.length_c   1.000
_cell.angle_alpha   90.00
_cell.angle_beta   90.00
_cell.angle_gamma   90.00
#
_symmetry.space_group_name_H-M   'P 1'
#
loop_
_entity.id
_entity.type
_entity.pdbx_description
1 polymer ?
#
loop_
_entity_poly.entity_id
_entity_poly.type
_entity_poly.pdbx_seq_one_letter_code
_entity_poly.pdbx_strand_id
1 'polypeptide(L)'
;EELRKQIDSIDDQILALLNERAKLVLKMGSLKKERGLPIHDPTRENSILTRLQGKNKGPWDNESLVKLFEKIIEESRKLEDQTSEG
;
A
#
# COMPACT_ATOMS: atom_id res chain seq x y z
N GLU A 1 1.47 29.62 -6.88
CA GLU A 1 0.32 29.29 -6.02
C GLU A 1 -0.60 28.22 -6.60
N GLU A 2 -1.18 28.38 -7.79
CA GLU A 2 -2.17 27.41 -8.30
C GLU A 2 -1.63 25.98 -8.52
N LEU A 3 -0.37 25.80 -8.91
CA LEU A 3 0.24 24.47 -9.01
C LEU A 3 0.36 23.77 -7.65
N ARG A 4 0.60 24.53 -6.57
CA ARG A 4 0.70 23.96 -5.22
C ARG A 4 -0.66 23.45 -4.75
N LYS A 5 -1.73 24.22 -4.95
CA LYS A 5 -3.10 23.77 -4.65
C LYS A 5 -3.50 22.50 -5.41
N GLN A 6 -3.04 22.36 -6.66
CA GLN A 6 -3.27 21.12 -7.42
C GLN A 6 -2.50 19.95 -6.82
N ILE A 7 -1.26 20.15 -6.39
CA ILE A 7 -0.47 19.15 -5.67
C ILE A 7 -1.16 18.77 -4.35
N ASP A 8 -1.56 19.76 -3.54
CA ASP A 8 -2.27 19.53 -2.27
C ASP A 8 -3.54 18.69 -2.49
N SER A 9 -4.32 19.00 -3.53
CA SER A 9 -5.52 18.24 -3.90
C SER A 9 -5.22 16.79 -4.32
N ILE A 10 -4.08 16.55 -4.97
CA ILE A 10 -3.61 15.20 -5.32
C ILE A 10 -3.14 14.47 -4.06
N ASP A 11 -2.41 15.15 -3.17
CA ASP A 11 -1.91 14.59 -1.92
C ASP A 11 -3.07 14.17 -1.00
N ASP A 12 -4.13 14.96 -0.91
CA ASP A 12 -5.35 14.61 -0.18
C ASP A 12 -6.01 13.34 -0.75
N GLN A 13 -6.02 13.19 -2.08
CA GLN A 13 -6.53 11.98 -2.73
C GLN A 13 -5.64 10.76 -2.46
N ILE A 14 -4.31 10.94 -2.49
CA ILE A 14 -3.36 9.88 -2.12
C ILE A 14 -3.60 9.45 -0.68
N LEU A 15 -3.74 10.40 0.26
CA LEU A 15 -4.02 10.11 1.66
C LEU A 15 -5.34 9.34 1.84
N ALA A 16 -6.41 9.76 1.15
CA ALA A 16 -7.69 9.07 1.19
C ALA A 16 -7.58 7.61 0.69
N LEU A 17 -6.88 7.39 -0.43
CA LEU A 17 -6.65 6.06 -1.01
C LEU A 17 -5.78 5.18 -0.11
N LEU A 18 -4.76 5.74 0.53
CA LEU A 18 -3.92 5.02 1.49
C LEU A 18 -4.73 4.57 2.72
N ASN A 19 -5.59 5.44 3.25
CA ASN A 19 -6.49 5.11 4.36
C ASN A 19 -7.51 4.02 3.99
N GLU A 20 -8.05 4.06 2.77
CA GLU A 20 -8.94 3.00 2.27
C GLU A 20 -8.19 1.66 2.16
N ARG A 21 -6.97 1.69 1.58
CA ARG A 21 -6.11 0.51 1.48
C ARG A 21 -5.78 -0.05 2.87
N ALA A 22 -5.47 0.79 3.85
CA ALA A 22 -5.20 0.39 5.23
C ALA A 22 -6.40 -0.33 5.87
N LYS A 23 -7.62 0.18 5.68
CA LYS A 23 -8.85 -0.49 6.16
C LYS A 23 -9.03 -1.89 5.55
N LEU A 24 -8.68 -2.07 4.28
CA LEU A 24 -8.72 -3.39 3.63
C LEU A 24 -7.67 -4.33 4.20
N VAL A 25 -6.45 -3.83 4.45
CA VAL A 25 -5.38 -4.62 5.08
C VAL A 25 -5.79 -5.09 6.46
N LEU A 26 -6.35 -4.22 7.30
CA LEU A 26 -6.85 -4.59 8.63
C LEU A 26 -7.91 -5.70 8.57
N LYS A 27 -8.90 -5.56 7.66
CA LYS A 27 -9.92 -6.61 7.45
C LYS A 27 -9.31 -7.93 6.99
N MET A 28 -8.30 -7.88 6.11
CA MET A 28 -7.59 -9.08 5.66
C MET A 28 -6.81 -9.73 6.81
N GLY A 29 -6.16 -8.94 7.66
CA GLY A 29 -5.45 -9.42 8.85
C GLY A 29 -6.37 -10.17 9.80
N SER A 30 -7.55 -9.63 10.10
CA SER A 30 -8.57 -10.32 10.91
C SER A 30 -8.95 -11.68 10.31
N LEU A 31 -9.21 -11.74 9.00
CA LEU A 31 -9.57 -12.98 8.31
C LEU A 31 -8.43 -14.01 8.30
N LYS A 32 -7.17 -13.56 8.15
CA LYS A 32 -6.00 -14.45 8.22
C LYS A 32 -5.80 -15.00 9.64
N LYS A 33 -5.96 -14.16 10.66
CA LYS A 33 -5.88 -14.54 12.08
C LYS A 33 -6.93 -15.59 12.41
N GLU A 34 -8.18 -15.38 12.00
CA GLU A 34 -9.27 -16.37 12.14
C GLU A 34 -8.96 -17.72 11.48
N ARG A 35 -8.18 -17.72 10.39
CA ARG A 35 -7.83 -18.91 9.61
C ARG A 35 -6.45 -19.50 9.93
N GLY A 36 -5.70 -18.91 10.86
CA GLY A 36 -4.32 -19.32 11.17
C GLY A 36 -3.35 -19.17 9.99
N LEU A 37 -3.61 -18.25 9.07
CA LEU A 37 -2.76 -17.99 7.91
C LEU A 37 -1.64 -17.00 8.25
N PRO A 38 -0.46 -17.11 7.60
CA PRO A 38 0.63 -16.17 7.81
C PRO A 38 0.23 -14.76 7.38
N ILE A 39 0.63 -13.77 8.21
CA ILE A 39 0.40 -12.35 7.94
C ILE A 39 1.23 -11.89 6.73
N HIS A 40 2.50 -12.32 6.67
CA HIS A 40 3.45 -11.97 5.62
C HIS A 40 3.39 -12.94 4.43
N ASP A 41 3.15 -12.39 3.23
CA ASP A 41 3.10 -13.13 1.97
C ASP A 41 3.99 -12.43 0.90
N PRO A 42 5.28 -12.79 0.81
CA PRO A 42 6.22 -12.21 -0.15
C PRO A 42 5.79 -12.40 -1.62
N THR A 43 5.12 -13.51 -1.93
CA THR A 43 4.63 -13.80 -3.29
C THR A 43 3.55 -12.80 -3.68
N ARG A 44 2.64 -12.48 -2.76
CA ARG A 44 1.63 -11.45 -2.97
C ARG A 44 2.24 -10.08 -3.20
N GLU A 45 3.26 -9.70 -2.44
CA GLU A 45 3.94 -8.41 -2.55
C GLU A 45 4.63 -8.25 -3.90
N ASN A 46 5.40 -9.26 -4.32
CA ASN A 46 6.03 -9.28 -5.64
C ASN A 46 4.98 -9.15 -6.77
N SER A 47 3.84 -9.84 -6.65
CA SER A 47 2.73 -9.71 -7.60
C SER A 47 2.16 -8.28 -7.66
N ILE A 48 2.10 -7.57 -6.53
CA ILE A 48 1.69 -6.15 -6.51
C ILE A 48 2.67 -5.31 -7.34
N LEU A 49 3.97 -5.45 -7.06
CA LEU A 49 5.03 -4.66 -7.68
C LEU A 49 5.09 -4.91 -9.20
N THR A 50 5.14 -6.18 -9.63
CA THR A 50 5.15 -6.54 -11.06
C THR A 50 3.95 -5.98 -11.80
N ARG A 51 2.74 -6.09 -11.22
CA ARG A 51 1.51 -5.55 -11.82
C ARG A 51 1.57 -4.02 -11.93
N LEU A 52 2.14 -3.32 -10.95
CA LEU A 52 2.24 -1.86 -10.97
C LEU A 52 3.27 -1.38 -11.99
N GLN A 53 4.44 -2.02 -12.05
CA GLN A 53 5.45 -1.74 -13.08
C GLN A 53 4.89 -1.93 -14.50
N GLY A 54 4.12 -3.01 -14.74
CA GLY A 54 3.49 -3.26 -16.04
C GLY A 54 2.39 -2.24 -16.42
N LYS A 55 1.88 -1.48 -15.45
CA LYS A 55 0.88 -0.42 -15.68
C LYS A 55 1.48 1.00 -15.71
N ASN A 56 2.73 1.16 -15.28
CA ASN A 56 3.37 2.45 -15.21
C ASN A 56 3.59 3.02 -16.63
N LYS A 57 3.06 4.22 -16.88
CA LYS A 57 3.23 4.95 -18.14
C LYS A 57 4.08 6.21 -17.96
N GLY A 58 4.77 6.35 -16.82
CA GLY A 58 5.50 7.55 -16.44
C GLY A 58 4.59 8.63 -15.84
N PRO A 59 5.17 9.80 -15.48
CA PRO A 59 6.57 10.20 -15.72
C PRO A 59 7.58 9.57 -14.74
N TRP A 60 7.13 8.88 -13.70
CA TRP A 60 8.04 8.18 -12.78
C TRP A 60 8.63 6.93 -13.42
N ASP A 61 9.92 6.69 -13.19
CA ASP A 61 10.53 5.41 -13.55
C ASP A 61 10.03 4.27 -12.64
N ASN A 62 10.26 3.05 -13.08
CA ASN A 62 9.83 1.85 -12.34
C ASN A 62 10.59 1.67 -11.03
N GLU A 63 11.82 2.18 -10.90
CA GLU A 63 12.62 2.03 -9.70
C GLU A 63 12.02 2.87 -8.55
N SER A 64 11.71 4.13 -8.83
CA SER A 64 11.06 5.08 -7.94
C SER A 64 9.67 4.58 -7.53
N LEU A 65 8.90 4.06 -8.49
CA LEU A 65 7.60 3.46 -8.22
C LEU A 65 7.72 2.26 -7.26
N VAL A 66 8.67 1.35 -7.51
CA VAL A 66 8.89 0.18 -6.65
C VAL A 66 9.24 0.62 -5.23
N LYS A 67 10.21 1.53 -5.06
CA LYS A 67 10.63 2.02 -3.74
C LYS A 67 9.45 2.61 -2.94
N LEU A 68 8.58 3.39 -3.59
CA LEU A 68 7.41 3.95 -2.91
C LEU A 68 6.44 2.84 -2.47
N PHE A 69 6.12 1.91 -3.38
CA PHE A 69 5.15 0.86 -3.08
C PHE A 69 5.65 -0.17 -2.08
N GLU A 70 6.95 -0.48 -2.07
CA GLU A 70 7.59 -1.25 -1.01
C GLU A 70 7.36 -0.59 0.35
N LYS A 71 7.54 0.73 0.44
CA LYS A 71 7.30 1.47 1.68
C LYS A 71 5.83 1.43 2.11
N ILE A 72 4.90 1.61 1.18
CA ILE A 72 3.46 1.49 1.45
C ILE A 72 3.12 0.09 1.97
N ILE A 73 3.66 -0.97 1.36
CA ILE A 73 3.44 -2.35 1.79
C ILE A 73 4.05 -2.57 3.18
N GLU A 74 5.27 -2.09 3.43
CA GLU A 74 5.94 -2.18 4.74
C GLU A 74 5.11 -1.56 5.86
N GLU A 75 4.63 -0.33 5.69
CA GLU A 75 3.80 0.34 6.71
C GLU A 75 2.45 -0.35 6.90
N SER A 76 1.93 -0.99 5.85
CA SER A 76 0.69 -1.77 5.95
C SER A 76 0.85 -3.05 6.75
N ARG A 77 2.00 -3.73 6.63
CA ARG A 77 2.32 -4.90 7.46
C ARG A 77 2.40 -4.51 8.94
N LYS A 78 3.11 -3.42 9.25
CA LYS A 78 3.20 -2.91 10.63
C LYS A 78 1.83 -2.64 11.22
N LEU A 79 0.93 -2.06 10.43
CA LEU A 79 -0.45 -1.83 10.84
C LEU A 79 -1.20 -3.15 11.10
N GLU A 80 -1.04 -4.15 10.22
CA GLU A 80 -1.65 -5.49 10.37
C GLU A 80 -1.15 -6.19 11.65
N ASP A 81 0.16 -6.12 11.92
CA ASP A 81 0.82 -6.71 13.10
C ASP A 81 0.33 -6.06 14.41
N GLN A 82 0.26 -4.73 14.48
CA GLN A 82 -0.18 -3.99 15.68
C GLN A 82 -1.60 -4.35 16.12
N THR A 83 -2.51 -4.58 15.18
CA THR A 83 -3.88 -5.05 15.50
C THR A 83 -3.97 -6.54 15.80
N SER A 84 -2.94 -7.33 15.46
CA SER A 84 -2.92 -8.77 15.73
C SER A 84 -2.48 -9.10 17.15
N GLU A 85 -1.73 -8.20 17.80
CA GLU A 85 -1.29 -8.30 19.20
C GLU A 85 -2.31 -7.74 20.22
N GLY A 86 -3.41 -7.15 19.75
CA GLY A 86 -4.55 -6.71 20.56
C GLY A 86 -5.68 -7.74 20.70
#